data_AF-A0A2V8FPX3-F1
#
_entry.id   AF-A0A2V8FPX3-F1
#
_cell.length_a   1.000
_cell.length_b   1.000
_cell.length_c   1.000
_cell.angle_alpha   90.00
_cell.angle_beta   90.00
_cell.angle_gamma   90.00
#
_symmetry.space_group_name_H-M   'P 1'
#
loop_
_entity.id
_entity.type
_entity.pdbx_description
1 polymer ?
#
loop_
_entity_poly.entity_id
_entity_poly.type
_entity_poly.pdbx_seq_one_letter_code
_entity_poly.pdbx_strand_id
1 'polypeptide(L)' 'MKLKTSITLSEDILKGVERAARKTGESRSEAIERLLRESLAARARHAADRRDLALIDRYADELNAEAEDVLAYQIES' A
#
# COMPACT_ATOMS: atom_id res chain seq x y z
N MET A 1 4.60 -22.33 11.11
CA MET A 1 3.85 -23.59 10.84
C MET A 1 2.85 -23.30 9.72
N LYS A 2 2.67 -24.21 8.75
CA LYS A 2 1.68 -24.03 7.66
C LYS A 2 0.40 -24.79 7.99
N LEU A 3 -0.76 -24.18 7.76
CA LEU A 3 -2.07 -24.83 7.87
C LEU A 3 -2.62 -25.08 6.47
N LYS A 4 -3.25 -26.25 6.27
CA LYS A 4 -3.99 -26.53 5.03
C LYS A 4 -5.36 -25.87 5.12
N THR A 5 -5.66 -25.03 4.14
CA THR A 5 -6.94 -24.33 4.03
C THR A 5 -7.52 -24.58 2.64
N SER A 6 -8.79 -24.95 2.58
CA SER A 6 -9.53 -25.01 1.32
C SER A 6 -10.18 -23.66 1.07
N ILE A 7 -9.95 -23.08 -0.10
CA ILE A 7 -10.53 -21.81 -0.51
C ILE A 7 -11.16 -21.95 -1.89
N THR A 8 -12.33 -21.34 -2.06
CA THR A 8 -12.96 -21.23 -3.37
C THR A 8 -12.32 -20.07 -4.12
N LEU A 9 -11.84 -20.32 -5.32
CA LEU A 9 -11.26 -19.34 -6.22
C LEU A 9 -11.94 -19.44 -7.57
N SER A 10 -12.07 -18.32 -8.26
CA SER A 10 -12.49 -18.32 -9.66
C SER A 10 -11.41 -18.96 -10.54
N GLU A 11 -11.85 -19.55 -11.66
CA GLU A 11 -10.97 -20.34 -12.54
C GLU A 11 -9.85 -19.49 -13.16
N ASP A 12 -10.14 -18.23 -13.48
CA ASP A 12 -9.19 -17.27 -14.03
C ASP A 12 -8.07 -16.93 -13.04
N ILE A 13 -8.40 -16.77 -11.75
CA ILE A 13 -7.43 -16.55 -10.68
C ILE A 13 -6.54 -17.78 -10.51
N LEU A 14 -7.12 -18.99 -10.49
CA LEU A 14 -6.34 -20.22 -10.40
C LEU A 14 -5.36 -20.36 -11.57
N LYS A 15 -5.81 -20.08 -12.79
CA LYS A 15 -4.94 -20.05 -14.00
C LYS A 15 -3.84 -18.99 -13.89
N GLY A 16 -4.13 -17.84 -13.28
CA GLY A 16 -3.15 -16.78 -13.01
C GLY A 16 -2.06 -17.24 -12.05
N VAL A 17 -2.46 -17.87 -10.95
CA VAL A 17 -1.56 -18.46 -9.94
C VAL A 17 -0.67 -19.52 -10.57
N GLU A 18 -1.22 -20.44 -11.35
CA GLU A 18 -0.44 -21.50 -12.00
C GLU A 18 0.60 -20.94 -12.98
N ARG A 19 0.24 -19.89 -13.74
CA ARG A 19 1.18 -19.19 -14.62
C ARG A 19 2.30 -18.52 -13.83
N ALA A 20 2.00 -17.90 -12.69
CA ALA A 20 3.00 -17.31 -11.82
C ALA A 20 3.94 -18.37 -11.22
N ALA A 21 3.38 -19.48 -10.75
CA ALA A 21 4.13 -20.59 -10.15
C ALA A 21 5.10 -21.25 -11.15
N ARG A 22 4.70 -21.42 -12.41
CA ARG A 22 5.56 -21.99 -13.46
C ARG A 22 6.82 -21.18 -13.74
N LYS A 23 6.77 -19.84 -13.57
CA LYS A 23 7.93 -18.97 -13.80
C LYS A 23 9.03 -19.16 -12.76
N THR A 24 8.65 -19.57 -11.56
CA THR A 24 9.53 -19.68 -10.39
C THR A 24 9.82 -21.14 -9.99
N GLY A 25 9.07 -22.09 -10.56
CA GLY A 25 9.14 -23.50 -10.15
C GLY A 25 8.41 -23.79 -8.83
N GLU A 26 7.58 -22.86 -8.35
CA GLU A 26 6.84 -22.97 -7.10
C GLU A 26 5.67 -23.96 -7.20
N SER A 27 5.31 -24.58 -6.08
CA SER A 27 4.01 -25.24 -5.96
C SER A 27 2.87 -24.21 -5.95
N ARG A 28 1.64 -24.66 -6.26
CA ARG A 28 0.44 -23.81 -6.19
C ARG A 28 0.29 -23.12 -4.84
N SER A 29 0.51 -23.84 -3.74
CA SER A 29 0.40 -23.30 -2.38
C SER A 29 1.47 -22.26 -2.08
N GLU A 30 2.70 -22.45 -2.55
CA GLU A 30 3.79 -21.47 -2.37
C GLU A 30 3.53 -20.19 -3.16
N ALA A 31 3.09 -20.32 -4.42
CA ALA A 31 2.73 -19.17 -5.23
C ALA A 31 1.59 -18.36 -4.60
N ILE A 32 0.55 -19.04 -4.07
CA ILE A 32 -0.55 -18.38 -3.35
C ILE A 32 -0.02 -17.66 -2.10
N GLU A 33 0.81 -18.33 -1.29
CA GLU A 33 1.37 -17.72 -0.06
C GLU A 33 2.21 -16.48 -0.38
N ARG A 34 3.07 -16.55 -1.40
CA ARG A 34 3.91 -15.42 -1.83
C ARG A 34 3.06 -14.25 -2.32
N LEU A 35 2.12 -14.49 -3.23
CA LEU A 35 1.25 -13.45 -3.78
C LEU A 35 0.40 -12.77 -2.68
N LEU A 36 -0.11 -13.55 -1.72
CA LEU A 36 -0.83 -13.00 -0.57
C LEU A 36 0.08 -12.15 0.31
N ARG A 37 1.31 -12.60 0.59
CA ARG A 37 2.27 -11.83 1.39
C ARG A 37 2.66 -10.52 0.71
N GLU A 38 2.95 -10.55 -0.58
CA GLU A 38 3.26 -9.37 -1.38
C GLU A 38 2.09 -8.36 -1.36
N SER A 39 0.86 -8.84 -1.58
CA SER A 39 -0.34 -8.01 -1.55
C SER A 39 -0.62 -7.39 -0.18
N LEU A 40 -0.51 -8.18 0.89
CA LEU A 40 -0.71 -7.69 2.26
C LEU A 40 0.37 -6.67 2.65
N ALA A 41 1.63 -6.90 2.28
CA ALA A 41 2.72 -5.96 2.53
C ALA A 41 2.54 -4.67 1.71
N ALA A 42 2.11 -4.76 0.45
CA ALA A 42 1.78 -3.58 -0.35
C ALA A 42 0.63 -2.77 0.27
N ARG A 43 -0.44 -3.43 0.73
CA ARG A 43 -1.56 -2.78 1.41
C ARG A 43 -1.15 -2.10 2.71
N ALA A 44 -0.30 -2.74 3.51
CA ALA A 44 0.22 -2.17 4.74
C ALA A 44 1.08 -0.92 4.47
N ARG A 45 1.94 -0.97 3.44
CA ARG A 45 2.72 0.18 2.97
C ARG A 45 1.82 1.31 2.51
N HIS A 46 0.87 1.06 1.61
CA HIS A 46 -0.07 2.09 1.16
C HIS A 46 -0.91 2.70 2.29
N ALA A 47 -1.26 1.92 3.31
CA ALA A 47 -1.95 2.44 4.48
C ALA A 47 -1.03 3.29 5.38
N ALA A 48 0.28 3.04 5.41
CA ALA A 48 1.26 3.93 6.02
C ALA A 48 1.46 5.19 5.17
N ASP A 49 1.71 5.04 3.86
CA ASP A 49 1.93 6.17 2.94
C ASP A 49 0.77 7.17 2.97
N ARG A 50 -0.49 6.70 3.03
CA ARG A 50 -1.66 7.59 3.16
C ARG A 50 -1.70 8.35 4.47
N ARG A 51 -1.23 7.75 5.57
CA ARG A 51 -1.15 8.42 6.88
C ARG A 51 -0.05 9.47 6.88
N ASP A 52 1.08 9.15 6.27
CA ASP A 52 2.23 10.06 6.16
C ASP A 52 1.91 11.24 5.24
N LEU A 53 1.22 10.99 4.11
CA LEU A 53 0.73 12.04 3.22
C LEU A 53 -0.22 13.00 3.94
N ALA A 54 -1.18 12.48 4.70
CA ALA A 54 -2.10 13.33 5.48
C ALA A 54 -1.37 14.17 6.55
N LEU A 55 -0.25 13.67 7.09
CA LEU A 55 0.56 14.42 8.04
C LEU A 55 1.36 15.53 7.34
N ILE A 56 1.93 15.25 6.15
CA ILE A 56 2.62 16.25 5.32
C ILE A 56 1.66 17.37 4.93
N ASP A 57 0.45 17.04 4.45
CA ASP A 57 -0.54 18.04 4.05
C ASP A 57 -0.90 18.95 5.23
N ARG A 58 -1.10 18.39 6.43
CA ARG A 58 -1.36 19.18 7.63
C ARG A 58 -0.25 20.17 7.96
N TYR A 59 1.02 19.74 7.88
CA TYR A 59 2.15 20.65 8.14
C TYR A 59 2.32 21.68 7.03
N ALA A 60 2.00 21.34 5.79
CA ALA A 60 1.99 22.29 4.69
C ALA A 60 0.93 23.38 4.90
N ASP A 61 -0.27 23.01 5.36
CA ASP A 61 -1.32 23.97 5.71
C ASP A 61 -0.90 24.91 6.84
N GLU A 62 -0.27 24.38 7.90
CA GLU A 62 0.25 25.18 9.02
C GLU A 62 1.33 26.16 8.57
N LEU A 63 2.31 25.69 7.77
CA LEU A 63 3.36 26.54 7.22
C LEU A 63 2.81 27.62 6.27
N ASN A 64 1.81 27.28 5.45
CA ASN A 64 1.18 28.24 4.55
C ASN A 64 0.45 29.34 5.34
N ALA A 65 -0.26 28.97 6.42
CA ALA A 65 -0.92 29.94 7.29
C ALA A 65 0.08 30.88 7.99
N GLU A 66 1.22 30.36 8.47
CA GLU A 66 2.30 31.19 9.01
C GLU A 66 2.90 32.14 7.97
N ALA A 67 3.11 31.66 6.74
CA ALA A 67 3.63 32.48 5.66
C ALA A 67 2.65 33.61 5.27
N GLU A 68 1.34 33.32 5.23
CA GLU A 68 0.29 34.31 4.99
C GLU A 68 0.25 35.37 6.10
N ASP A 69 0.39 34.97 7.37
CA ASP A 69 0.45 35.90 8.52
C ASP A 69 1.66 36.84 8.42
N VAL A 70 2.85 36.31 8.12
CA VAL A 70 4.06 37.12 7.94
C VAL A 70 3.92 38.09 6.76
N LEU A 71 3.31 37.66 5.65
CA LEU A 71 3.06 38.53 4.51
C LEU A 71 2.05 39.63 4.84
N ALA A 72 1.03 39.35 5.66
CA ALA A 72 0.07 40.35 6.12
C ALA A 72 0.75 41.45 6.93
N TYR A 73 1.68 41.09 7.84
CA TYR A 73 2.47 42.04 8.61
C TYR A 73 3.36 42.96 7.74
N GLN A 74 3.77 42.52 6.55
CA GLN A 74 4.59 43.33 5.64
C GLN A 74 3.80 44.35 4.82
N ILE A 75 2.49 44.16 4.67
CA ILE A 75 1.61 45.07 3.91
C ILE A 75 1.04 46.17 4.81
N GLU A 76 0.95 45.92 6.12
CA GLU A 76 0.46 46.90 7.11
C GLU A 76 1.56 47.84 7.68
N SER A 77 2.81 47.73 7.23
CA SER A 77 3.94 48.60 7.63
C SER A 77 4.35 49.65 6.59
#